data_AF-A0A6S7H9G8-F1
#
_entry.id   AF-A0A6S7H9G8-F1
#
_cell.length_a   1.000
_cell.length_b   1.000
_cell.length_c   1.000
_cell.angle_alpha   90.00
_cell.angle_beta   90.00
_cell.angle_gamma   90.00
#
_symmetry.space_group_name_H-M   'P 1'
#
loop_
_entity.id
_entity.type
_entity.pdbx_description
1 polymer ?
#
loop_
_entity_poly.entity_id
_entity_poly.type
_entity_poly.pdbx_seq_one_letter_code
_entity_poly.pdbx_strand_id
1 'polypeptide(L)'
;MAALTNQMLVFGFLGFLYPKFPDALRAAYLKVHVFFGTAIFLLAIAACLTGITEKALWTIGSVYGNLPPVALLVNCLGVALVLHGGVTYFLTTNDSFKQTASSEEHQELLDRSKQ
;
A
#
# COMPACT_ATOMS: atom_id res chain seq x y z
N MET A 1 7.72 6.22 -11.09
CA MET A 1 7.12 5.88 -9.77
C MET A 1 6.79 7.12 -8.95
N ALA A 2 7.73 8.06 -8.76
CA ALA A 2 7.53 9.28 -7.95
C ALA A 2 6.37 10.19 -8.41
N ALA A 3 6.04 10.22 -9.70
CA ALA A 3 4.88 10.98 -10.18
C ALA A 3 3.58 10.43 -9.58
N LEU A 4 3.33 9.12 -9.73
CA LEU A 4 2.09 8.45 -9.32
C LEU A 4 1.81 8.54 -7.82
N THR A 5 2.86 8.48 -6.99
CA THR A 5 2.73 8.63 -5.53
C THR A 5 2.28 10.04 -5.14
N ASN A 6 2.78 11.07 -5.82
CA ASN A 6 2.41 12.45 -5.55
C ASN A 6 0.94 12.74 -5.89
N GLN A 7 0.41 12.18 -6.99
CA GLN A 7 -1.01 12.33 -7.30
C GLN A 7 -1.91 11.65 -6.26
N MET A 8 -1.60 10.41 -5.85
CA MET A 8 -2.44 9.72 -4.85
C MET A 8 -2.44 10.43 -3.49
N LEU A 9 -1.30 11.02 -3.11
CA LEU A 9 -1.19 11.77 -1.87
C LEU A 9 -2.00 13.08 -1.92
N VAL A 10 -1.92 13.84 -3.01
CA VAL A 10 -2.67 15.09 -3.18
C VAL A 10 -4.18 14.84 -3.24
N PHE A 11 -4.64 13.86 -4.03
CA PHE A 11 -6.07 13.56 -4.14
C PHE A 11 -6.63 12.87 -2.88
N GLY A 12 -5.84 12.05 -2.19
CA GLY A 12 -6.19 11.51 -0.87
C GLY A 12 -6.34 12.61 0.18
N PHE A 13 -5.40 13.56 0.20
CA PHE A 13 -5.43 14.70 1.12
C PHE A 13 -6.63 15.61 0.88
N LEU A 14 -6.87 16.00 -0.39
CA LEU A 14 -7.98 16.87 -0.77
C LEU A 14 -9.34 16.21 -0.53
N GLY A 15 -9.45 14.89 -0.73
CA GLY A 15 -10.70 14.16 -0.57
C GLY A 15 -11.09 13.81 0.85
N PHE A 16 -10.12 13.46 1.70
CA PHE A 16 -10.40 12.95 3.05
C PHE A 16 -10.00 13.89 4.19
N LEU A 17 -9.07 14.84 3.97
CA LEU A 17 -8.59 15.72 5.03
C LEU A 17 -9.12 17.16 4.90
N TYR A 18 -8.80 17.86 3.82
CA TYR A 18 -9.18 19.28 3.61
C TYR A 18 -9.05 19.66 2.13
N PRO A 19 -10.04 20.28 1.46
CA PRO A 19 -11.29 20.93 1.91
C PRO A 19 -12.54 20.02 2.02
N LYS A 20 -12.38 18.69 2.03
CA LYS A 20 -13.44 17.66 2.07
C LYS A 20 -14.37 17.69 0.86
N PHE A 21 -14.25 16.69 0.00
CA PHE A 21 -15.16 16.55 -1.15
C PHE A 21 -16.59 16.18 -0.72
N PRO A 22 -17.60 16.47 -1.58
CA PRO A 22 -18.96 15.99 -1.39
C PRO A 22 -19.01 14.47 -1.20
N ASP A 23 -19.91 13.97 -0.37
CA ASP A 23 -19.96 12.54 0.01
C ASP A 23 -20.07 11.59 -1.19
N ALA A 24 -20.82 11.98 -2.23
CA ALA A 24 -20.93 11.19 -3.46
C ALA A 24 -19.58 11.03 -4.18
N LEU A 25 -18.78 12.10 -4.25
CA LEU A 25 -17.45 12.06 -4.88
C LEU A 25 -16.46 11.29 -4.01
N ARG A 26 -16.55 11.43 -2.68
CA ARG A 26 -15.72 10.70 -1.73
C ARG A 26 -15.98 9.19 -1.79
N ALA A 27 -17.24 8.76 -1.90
CA ALA A 27 -17.60 7.35 -2.04
C ALA A 27 -17.10 6.73 -3.36
N ALA A 28 -17.13 7.48 -4.47
CA ALA A 28 -16.56 7.06 -5.74
C ALA A 28 -15.03 7.00 -5.69
N TYR A 29 -14.39 8.03 -5.15
CA TYR A 29 -12.93 8.13 -5.06
C TYR A 29 -12.33 7.12 -4.06
N LEU A 30 -13.03 6.75 -2.99
CA LEU A 30 -12.55 5.76 -2.01
C LEU A 30 -12.20 4.42 -2.69
N LYS A 31 -13.03 3.94 -3.61
CA LYS A 31 -12.79 2.70 -4.35
C LYS A 31 -11.51 2.80 -5.21
N VAL A 32 -11.35 3.94 -5.88
CA VAL A 32 -10.18 4.23 -6.72
C VAL A 32 -8.91 4.36 -5.87
N HIS A 33 -8.98 5.10 -4.76
CA HIS A 33 -7.86 5.35 -3.86
C HIS A 33 -7.32 4.07 -3.24
N VAL A 34 -8.20 3.17 -2.77
CA VAL A 34 -7.78 1.88 -2.19
C VAL A 34 -7.15 0.98 -3.25
N PHE A 35 -7.70 0.94 -4.47
CA PHE A 35 -7.14 0.15 -5.57
C PHE A 35 -5.75 0.66 -5.98
N PHE A 36 -5.61 1.96 -6.24
CA PHE A 36 -4.32 2.51 -6.64
C PHE A 36 -3.30 2.51 -5.49
N GLY A 37 -3.73 2.71 -4.25
CA GLY A 37 -2.86 2.66 -3.07
C GLY A 37 -2.23 1.28 -2.89
N THR A 38 -3.03 0.21 -2.97
CA THR A 38 -2.54 -1.17 -2.90
C THR A 38 -1.66 -1.52 -4.11
N ALA A 39 -2.05 -1.11 -5.33
CA ALA A 39 -1.26 -1.35 -6.54
C ALA A 39 0.13 -0.67 -6.50
N ILE A 40 0.20 0.59 -6.06
CA ILE A 40 1.47 1.34 -5.95
C ILE A 40 2.37 0.73 -4.87
N PHE A 41 1.80 0.28 -3.76
CA PHE A 41 2.55 -0.40 -2.71
C PHE A 41 3.18 -1.71 -3.21
N LEU A 42 2.42 -2.55 -3.90
CA LEU A 42 2.96 -3.77 -4.52
C LEU A 42 4.01 -3.47 -5.59
N LEU A 43 3.80 -2.43 -6.41
CA LEU A 43 4.77 -2.00 -7.41
C LEU A 43 6.07 -1.47 -6.77
N ALA A 44 5.98 -0.79 -5.63
CA ALA A 44 7.15 -0.34 -4.88
C ALA A 44 7.97 -1.52 -4.33
N ILE A 45 7.30 -2.57 -3.82
CA ILE A 45 7.97 -3.81 -3.40
C ILE A 45 8.66 -4.47 -4.60
N ALA A 46 7.98 -4.59 -5.74
CA ALA A 46 8.57 -5.14 -6.96
C ALA A 46 9.79 -4.33 -7.42
N ALA A 47 9.73 -2.99 -7.34
CA ALA A 47 10.86 -2.13 -7.65
C ALA A 47 12.05 -2.34 -6.71
N CYS A 48 11.80 -2.46 -5.41
CA CYS A 48 12.83 -2.79 -4.42
C CYS A 48 13.47 -4.14 -4.71
N LEU A 49 12.68 -5.18 -5.00
CA LEU A 49 13.19 -6.51 -5.35
C LEU A 49 14.05 -6.47 -6.62
N THR A 50 13.58 -5.78 -7.66
CA THR A 50 14.30 -5.66 -8.93
C THR A 50 15.61 -4.90 -8.74
N GLY A 51 15.61 -3.80 -7.97
CA GLY A 51 16.81 -3.03 -7.66
C GLY A 51 17.82 -3.77 -6.79
N ILE A 52 17.36 -4.56 -5.81
CA ILE A 52 18.23 -5.44 -5.02
C ILE A 52 18.88 -6.48 -5.93
N THR A 53 18.11 -7.07 -6.85
CA THR A 53 18.60 -8.09 -7.80
C THR A 53 19.64 -7.51 -8.76
N GLU A 54 19.37 -6.36 -9.36
CA GLU A 54 20.30 -5.65 -10.26
C GLU A 54 21.61 -5.30 -9.54
N LYS A 55 21.51 -4.76 -8.31
CA LYS A 55 22.69 -4.46 -7.50
C LYS A 55 23.48 -5.71 -7.12
N ALA A 56 22.80 -6.81 -6.78
CA ALA A 56 23.43 -8.08 -6.44
C ALA A 56 24.18 -8.68 -7.65
N LEU A 57 23.58 -8.64 -8.84
CA LEU A 57 24.18 -9.15 -10.07
C LEU A 57 25.45 -8.37 -10.45
N TRP A 58 25.42 -7.03 -10.39
CA TRP A 58 26.60 -6.23 -10.74
C TRP A 58 27.70 -6.23 -9.68
N THR A 59 27.35 -6.38 -8.40
CA THR A 59 28.34 -6.30 -7.31
C THR A 59 28.97 -7.66 -7.03
N ILE A 60 28.19 -8.75 -7.03
CA ILE A 60 28.63 -10.08 -6.61
C ILE A 60 28.98 -10.96 -7.82
N GLY A 61 28.31 -10.76 -8.96
CA GLY A 61 28.64 -11.42 -10.23
C GLY A 61 28.70 -12.94 -10.13
N SER A 62 29.80 -13.53 -10.62
CA SER A 62 30.00 -14.99 -10.68
C SER A 62 30.10 -15.67 -9.31
N VAL A 63 30.40 -14.92 -8.25
CA VAL A 63 30.55 -15.47 -6.88
C VAL A 63 29.20 -15.61 -6.19
N TYR A 64 28.11 -15.11 -6.78
CA TYR A 64 26.78 -15.14 -6.18
C TYR A 64 26.31 -16.57 -5.84
N GLY A 65 26.65 -17.55 -6.69
CA GLY A 65 26.32 -18.97 -6.47
C GLY A 65 26.99 -19.61 -5.25
N ASN A 66 28.11 -19.04 -4.77
CA ASN A 66 28.78 -19.50 -3.54
C ASN A 66 28.14 -18.93 -2.27
N LEU A 67 27.04 -18.17 -2.41
CA LEU A 67 26.30 -17.56 -1.30
C LEU A 67 27.21 -16.86 -0.29
N PRO A 68 28.05 -15.89 -0.71
CA PRO A 68 28.81 -15.08 0.24
C PRO A 68 27.86 -14.39 1.23
N PRO A 69 28.31 -14.01 2.43
CA PRO A 69 27.45 -13.42 3.47
C PRO A 69 26.58 -12.24 2.97
N VAL A 70 27.10 -11.45 2.04
CA VAL A 70 26.38 -10.35 1.38
C VAL A 70 25.22 -10.85 0.52
N ALA A 71 25.39 -11.95 -0.23
CA ALA A 71 24.35 -12.58 -1.04
C ALA A 71 23.23 -13.18 -0.16
N LEU A 72 23.59 -13.75 0.99
CA LEU A 72 22.61 -14.24 1.95
C LEU A 72 21.76 -13.09 2.51
N LEU A 73 22.41 -11.99 2.92
CA LEU A 73 21.75 -10.82 3.47
C LEU A 73 20.76 -10.18 2.49
N VAL A 74 21.13 -10.02 1.21
CA VAL A 74 20.20 -9.45 0.20
C VAL A 74 19.01 -10.36 -0.08
N ASN A 75 19.20 -11.69 -0.06
CA ASN A 75 18.09 -12.64 -0.21
C ASN A 75 17.17 -12.62 1.02
N CYS A 76 17.71 -12.57 2.23
CA CYS A 76 16.92 -12.41 3.45
C CYS A 76 16.09 -11.13 3.42
N LEU A 77 16.67 -10.01 2.98
CA LEU A 77 15.95 -8.75 2.79
C LEU A 77 14.85 -8.88 1.73
N GLY A 78 15.12 -9.53 0.60
CA GLY A 78 14.12 -9.79 -0.44
C GLY A 78 12.93 -10.59 0.09
N VAL A 79 13.19 -11.67 0.83
CA VAL A 79 12.14 -12.49 1.46
C VAL A 79 11.35 -11.69 2.49
N ALA A 80 12.04 -10.90 3.34
CA ALA A 80 11.38 -10.05 4.33
C ALA A 80 10.44 -9.03 3.68
N LEU A 81 10.83 -8.43 2.55
CA LEU A 81 9.98 -7.51 1.78
C LEU A 81 8.74 -8.21 1.21
N VAL A 82 8.89 -9.42 0.68
CA VAL A 82 7.75 -10.21 0.17
C VAL A 82 6.79 -10.58 1.31
N LEU A 83 7.31 -11.01 2.46
CA LEU A 83 6.48 -11.32 3.63
C LEU A 83 5.73 -10.07 4.12
N HIS A 84 6.41 -8.93 4.20
CA HIS A 84 5.78 -7.66 4.57
C HIS A 84 4.67 -7.27 3.58
N GLY A 85 4.91 -7.43 2.27
CA GLY A 85 3.91 -7.20 1.23
C GLY A 85 2.70 -8.12 1.36
N GLY A 86 2.92 -9.40 1.64
CA GLY A 86 1.85 -10.38 1.82
C GLY A 86 0.99 -10.10 3.05
N VAL A 87 1.62 -9.78 4.19
CA VAL A 87 0.90 -9.47 5.44
C VAL A 87 0.06 -8.21 5.28
N THR A 88 0.63 -7.14 4.74
CA THR A 88 -0.10 -5.89 4.51
C THR A 88 -1.23 -6.07 3.51
N TYR A 89 -1.02 -6.79 2.40
CA TYR A 89 -2.08 -7.11 1.45
C TYR A 89 -3.21 -7.91 2.11
N PHE A 90 -2.87 -8.94 2.89
CA PHE A 90 -3.84 -9.72 3.65
C PHE A 90 -4.65 -8.84 4.61
N LEU A 91 -3.99 -7.99 5.41
CA LEU A 91 -4.68 -7.10 6.34
C LEU A 91 -5.63 -6.14 5.62
N THR A 92 -5.24 -5.60 4.47
CA THR A 92 -6.08 -4.65 3.70
C THR A 92 -7.27 -5.30 2.97
N THR A 93 -7.20 -6.60 2.68
CA THR A 93 -8.25 -7.33 1.95
C THR A 93 -9.23 -8.05 2.87
N ASN A 94 -8.84 -8.33 4.12
CA ASN A 94 -9.73 -8.92 5.10
C ASN A 94 -10.74 -7.89 5.62
N ASP A 95 -12.01 -8.09 5.28
CA ASP A 95 -13.10 -7.25 5.77
C ASP A 95 -13.25 -7.30 7.31
N SER A 96 -12.77 -8.36 7.96
CA SER A 96 -12.74 -8.47 9.43
C SER A 96 -11.86 -7.43 10.14
N PHE A 97 -10.89 -6.83 9.44
CA PHE A 97 -10.04 -5.76 9.99
C PHE A 97 -10.49 -4.36 9.56
N LYS A 98 -11.59 -4.24 8.80
CA LYS A 98 -12.15 -2.93 8.46
C LYS A 98 -12.79 -2.29 9.70
N GLN A 99 -12.60 -0.99 9.84
CA GLN A 99 -13.14 -0.22 10.95
C GLN A 99 -14.67 -0.08 10.81
N THR A 100 -15.43 -0.83 11.61
CA THR A 100 -16.92 -0.85 11.61
C THR A 100 -17.56 0.46 12.12
N ALA A 101 -16.85 1.22 12.96
CA ALA A 101 -17.43 2.36 13.71
C ALA A 101 -18.05 3.47 12.83
N SER A 102 -17.52 3.72 11.63
CA SER A 102 -18.02 4.82 10.78
C SER A 102 -19.41 4.54 10.19
N SER A 103 -19.81 3.28 10.03
CA SER A 103 -21.11 2.93 9.46
C SER A 103 -22.22 3.06 10.51
N GLU A 104 -21.96 2.60 11.73
CA GLU A 104 -22.92 2.62 12.84
C GLU A 104 -23.14 4.04 13.37
N GLU A 105 -22.07 4.83 13.59
CA GLU A 105 -22.21 6.23 14.02
C GLU A 105 -22.92 7.10 12.98
N HIS A 106 -22.67 6.88 11.69
CA HIS A 106 -23.36 7.63 10.63
C HIS A 106 -24.85 7.26 10.56
N GLN A 107 -25.18 5.98 10.77
CA GLN A 107 -26.58 5.55 10.81
C GLN A 107 -27.31 6.07 12.05
N GLU A 108 -26.67 6.05 13.22
CA GLU A 108 -27.22 6.66 14.44
C GLU A 108 -27.45 8.17 14.30
N LEU A 109 -26.52 8.90 13.65
CA LEU A 109 -26.69 10.33 13.41
C LEU A 109 -27.85 10.63 12.44
N LEU A 110 -28.05 9.79 11.42
CA LEU A 110 -29.17 9.91 10.50
C LEU A 110 -30.50 9.59 11.19
N ASP A 111 -30.55 8.55 12.01
CA ASP A 111 -31.75 8.20 12.78
C ASP A 111 -32.08 9.29 13.82
N ARG A 112 -31.08 9.86 14.50
CA ARG A 112 -31.24 11.01 15.40
C ARG A 112 -31.69 12.30 14.70
N SER A 113 -31.37 12.48 13.42
CA SER A 113 -31.79 13.66 12.64
C SER A 113 -33.24 13.58 12.14
N LYS A 114 -33.86 12.40 12.22
CA LYS A 114 -35.25 12.14 11.81
C LYS A 114 -36.26 12.16 12.96
N GLN A 115 -35.81 12.29 14.21
CA GLN A 115 -36.65 12.58 15.39
C GLN A 115 -36.76 14.07 15.63
#